data_AF-A0A1H4CG97-F1
#
_entry.id   AF-A0A1H4CG97-F1
#
_cell.length_a   1.000
_cell.length_b   1.000
_cell.length_c   1.000
_cell.angle_alpha   90.00
_cell.angle_beta   90.00
_cell.angle_gamma   90.00
#
_symmetry.space_group_name_H-M   'P 1'
#
loop_
_entity.id
_entity.type
_entity.pdbx_description
1 polymer ?
#
loop_
_entity_poly.entity_id
_entity_poly.type
_entity_poly.pdbx_seq_one_letter_code
_entity_poly.pdbx_strand_id
1 'polypeptide(L)' 'MNMEQSFGQKQVGLSFNPSNDNAVDLIKQTFADAIDQINNVRNASDSPDVKRMCSVAITEAQTAQMWAVKAITWKD' A
#
# COMPACT_ATOMS: atom_id res chain seq x y z
N MET A 1 18.13 -12.88 8.23
CA MET A 1 17.49 -13.09 6.92
C MET A 1 16.69 -11.84 6.62
N ASN A 2 17.02 -11.09 5.57
CA ASN A 2 16.14 -10.00 5.12
C ASN A 2 14.95 -10.66 4.44
N MET A 3 13.80 -10.73 5.12
CA MET A 3 12.56 -11.15 4.48
C MET A 3 12.27 -10.16 3.36
N GLU A 4 12.10 -10.66 2.13
CA GLU A 4 11.79 -9.81 1.00
C GLU A 4 10.39 -9.25 1.17
N GLN A 5 10.26 -7.92 1.09
CA GLN A 5 8.97 -7.25 1.19
C GLN A 5 8.03 -7.66 0.05
N SER A 6 6.74 -7.78 0.36
CA SER A 6 5.70 -7.99 -0.65
C SER A 6 5.61 -6.79 -1.61
N PHE A 7 4.86 -6.97 -2.71
CA PHE A 7 4.63 -5.88 -3.66
C PHE A 7 3.97 -4.67 -2.97
N GLY A 8 2.91 -4.91 -2.19
CA GLY A 8 2.20 -3.91 -1.42
C GLY A 8 3.09 -3.23 -0.38
N GLN A 9 3.90 -3.99 0.36
CA GLN A 9 4.83 -3.43 1.35
C GLN A 9 5.89 -2.50 0.72
N LYS A 10 6.36 -2.85 -0.48
CA LYS A 10 7.23 -1.98 -1.28
C LYS A 10 6.48 -0.72 -1.74
N GLN A 11 5.22 -0.86 -2.18
CA GLN A 11 4.40 0.27 -2.66
C GLN A 11 4.08 1.33 -1.60
N VAL A 12 3.95 0.94 -0.32
CA VAL A 12 3.65 1.88 0.79
C VAL A 12 4.89 2.33 1.57
N GLY A 13 6.07 1.83 1.18
CA GLY A 13 7.32 2.07 1.91
C GLY A 13 7.22 1.65 3.37
N LEU A 14 6.82 0.40 3.64
CA LEU A 14 6.52 -0.07 5.00
C LEU A 14 7.70 0.14 5.98
N SER A 15 8.94 0.00 5.52
CA SER A 15 10.14 0.20 6.33
C SER A 15 10.49 1.67 6.62
N PHE A 16 9.79 2.62 6.01
CA PHE A 16 10.02 4.05 6.21
C PHE A 16 9.04 4.63 7.26
N ASN A 17 9.38 4.48 8.54
CA ASN A 17 8.65 5.10 9.65
C ASN A 17 9.63 5.81 10.62
N PRO A 18 10.15 6.99 10.26
CA PRO A 18 11.11 7.71 11.09
C PRO A 18 10.55 8.17 12.44
N SER A 19 9.22 8.28 12.56
CA SER A 19 8.52 8.57 13.82
C SER A 19 8.47 7.38 14.78
N ASN A 20 8.74 6.16 14.30
CA ASN A 20 8.55 4.90 15.03
C ASN A 20 7.15 4.82 15.68
N ASP A 21 6.14 5.34 14.97
CA ASP A 21 4.75 5.37 15.41
C ASP A 21 4.04 4.09 14.93
N ASN A 22 3.57 3.28 15.88
CA ASN A 22 2.88 2.02 15.58
C ASN A 22 1.62 2.22 14.73
N ALA A 23 0.94 3.37 14.84
CA ALA A 23 -0.24 3.67 14.02
C ALA A 23 0.14 3.86 12.54
N VAL A 24 1.32 4.44 12.26
CA VAL A 24 1.87 4.57 10.91
C VAL A 24 2.20 3.19 10.33
N ASP A 25 2.80 2.29 11.11
CA ASP A 25 3.10 0.93 10.65
C ASP A 25 1.82 0.15 10.34
N LEU A 26 0.82 0.22 11.23
CA LEU A 26 -0.45 -0.48 11.07
C LEU A 26 -1.21 0.00 9.84
N ILE A 27 -1.32 1.32 9.62
CA ILE A 27 -2.03 1.84 8.46
C ILE A 27 -1.32 1.47 7.16
N LYS A 28 0.02 1.53 7.14
CA LYS A 28 0.81 1.11 5.98
C LYS A 28 0.62 -0.37 5.68
N GLN A 29 0.67 -1.23 6.69
CA GLN A 29 0.42 -2.66 6.49
C GLN A 29 -0.98 -2.93 5.95
N THR A 30 -2.00 -2.23 6.45
CA THR A 30 -3.39 -2.34 5.96
C THR A 30 -3.48 -2.05 4.46
N PHE A 31 -2.86 -0.97 4.00
CA PHE A 31 -2.84 -0.63 2.58
C PHE A 31 -1.93 -1.55 1.76
N ALA A 32 -0.83 -2.06 2.33
CA ALA A 32 0.02 -3.05 1.69
C ALA A 32 -0.78 -4.33 1.38
N ASP A 33 -1.53 -4.84 2.34
CA ASP A 33 -2.33 -6.06 2.18
C ASP A 33 -3.42 -5.88 1.11
N ALA A 34 -4.10 -4.73 1.11
CA ALA A 34 -5.07 -4.39 0.08
C ALA A 34 -4.43 -4.31 -1.32
N ILE A 35 -3.26 -3.67 -1.44
CA ILE A 35 -2.52 -3.58 -2.71
C ILE A 35 -2.06 -4.95 -3.19
N ASP A 36 -1.60 -5.84 -2.29
CA ASP A 36 -1.23 -7.21 -2.65
C ASP A 36 -2.44 -7.98 -3.18
N GLN A 37 -3.60 -7.86 -2.52
CA GLN A 37 -4.84 -8.48 -2.99
C GLN A 37 -5.22 -8.00 -4.41
N ILE A 38 -5.17 -6.68 -4.65
CA ILE A 38 -5.49 -6.09 -5.95
C ILE A 38 -4.46 -6.52 -7.01
N ASN A 39 -3.18 -6.57 -6.65
CA ASN A 39 -2.11 -7.00 -7.54
C ASN A 39 -2.26 -8.49 -7.92
N ASN A 40 -2.71 -9.34 -7.00
CA ASN A 40 -3.01 -10.73 -7.29
C ASN A 40 -4.13 -10.85 -8.33
N VAL A 41 -5.21 -10.08 -8.20
CA VAL A 41 -6.29 -10.02 -9.21
C VAL A 41 -5.76 -9.53 -10.56
N ARG A 42 -4.91 -8.49 -10.56
CA ARG A 42 -4.28 -7.97 -11.77
C ARG A 42 -3.46 -9.03 -12.50
N ASN A 43 -2.70 -9.83 -11.77
CA ASN A 43 -1.81 -10.84 -12.34
C ASN A 43 -2.56 -12.11 -12.78
N ALA A 44 -3.69 -12.42 -12.16
CA ALA A 44 -4.51 -13.59 -12.49
C ALA A 44 -5.48 -13.39 -13.66
N SER A 45 -5.73 -12.14 -14.06
CA SER A 45 -6.66 -11.81 -15.15
C SER A 45 -5.94 -11.62 -16.48
N ASP A 46 -6.53 -12.11 -17.58
CA ASP A 46 -6.08 -11.79 -18.95
C ASP A 46 -6.79 -10.56 -19.54
N SER A 47 -7.91 -10.12 -18.93
CA SER A 47 -8.65 -8.95 -19.40
C SER A 47 -7.84 -7.66 -19.23
N PRO A 48 -7.59 -6.89 -20.32
CA PRO A 48 -6.91 -5.60 -20.25
C PRO A 48 -7.65 -4.59 -19.36
N ASP A 49 -8.99 -4.61 -19.38
CA ASP A 49 -9.80 -3.70 -18.58
C ASP A 49 -9.67 -3.98 -17.08
N VAL A 50 -9.66 -5.27 -16.69
CA VAL A 50 -9.43 -5.65 -15.29
C VAL A 50 -8.03 -5.22 -14.85
N LYS A 51 -7.01 -5.41 -15.69
CA LYS A 51 -5.65 -4.95 -15.37
C LYS A 51 -5.57 -3.45 -15.19
N ARG A 52 -6.27 -2.68 -16.05
CA ARG A 52 -6.35 -1.22 -15.94
C ARG A 52 -7.05 -0.80 -14.65
N MET A 53 -8.19 -1.40 -14.32
CA MET A 53 -8.93 -1.12 -13.07
C MET A 53 -8.08 -1.42 -11.83
N CYS A 54 -7.38 -2.56 -11.81
CA CYS A 54 -6.49 -2.89 -10.70
C CYS A 54 -5.33 -1.89 -10.56
N SER A 55 -4.72 -1.46 -11.67
CA SER A 55 -3.65 -0.46 -11.63
C SER A 55 -4.15 0.89 -11.08
N VAL A 56 -5.34 1.35 -11.50
CA VAL A 56 -5.96 2.55 -10.93
C VAL A 56 -6.21 2.37 -9.43
N ALA A 57 -6.81 1.26 -9.02
CA ALA A 57 -7.10 0.99 -7.61
C ALA A 57 -5.83 0.96 -6.74
N ILE A 58 -4.72 0.40 -7.25
CA ILE A 58 -3.42 0.42 -6.55
C ILE A 58 -2.91 1.85 -6.38
N THR A 59 -2.95 2.67 -7.44
CA THR A 59 -2.51 4.07 -7.37
C THR A 59 -3.34 4.87 -6.37
N GLU A 60 -4.67 4.71 -6.38
CA GLU A 60 -5.55 5.39 -5.44
C GLU A 60 -5.33 4.92 -4.00
N ALA A 61 -5.07 3.62 -3.79
CA ALA A 61 -4.73 3.08 -2.47
C ALA A 61 -3.42 3.68 -1.93
N GLN A 62 -2.39 3.86 -2.77
CA GLN A 62 -1.14 4.52 -2.36
C GLN A 62 -1.40 5.99 -2.00
N THR A 63 -2.18 6.71 -2.81
CA THR A 63 -2.55 8.10 -2.51
C THR A 63 -3.29 8.20 -1.18
N ALA A 64 -4.30 7.36 -0.96
CA ALA A 64 -5.05 7.32 0.29
C ALA A 64 -4.16 7.00 1.50
N GLN A 65 -3.24 6.03 1.36
CA GLN A 65 -2.28 5.68 2.40
C GLN A 65 -1.40 6.87 2.81
N MET A 66 -0.92 7.66 1.85
CA MET A 66 -0.10 8.84 2.11
C MET A 66 -0.89 9.91 2.88
N TRP A 67 -2.15 10.15 2.51
CA TRP A 67 -3.04 11.05 3.26
C TRP A 67 -3.35 10.54 4.67
N ALA A 68 -3.55 9.24 4.85
CA ALA A 68 -3.78 8.64 6.16
C ALA A 68 -2.57 8.80 7.08
N VAL A 69 -1.35 8.56 6.57
CA VAL A 69 -0.11 8.80 7.35
C VAL A 69 0.04 10.27 7.69
N LYS A 70 -0.25 11.17 6.75
CA LYS A 70 -0.23 12.61 7.02
C LYS A 70 -1.21 12.99 8.13
N ALA A 71 -2.42 12.43 8.13
CA ALA A 71 -3.42 12.69 9.17
C ALA A 71 -2.98 12.15 10.54
N ILE A 72 -2.43 10.94 10.60
CA ILE A 72 -1.91 10.33 11.85
C ILE A 72 -0.78 11.17 12.45
N THR A 73 0.10 11.68 11.60
CA THR A 73 1.29 12.43 12.03
C THR A 73 1.07 13.93 12.16
N TRP A 74 -0.15 14.42 11.90
CA TRP A 74 -0.48 15.84 11.92
C TRP A 74 -0.39 16.41 13.35
N LYS A 75 0.20 17.60 13.46
CA LYS A 75 0.26 18.38 14.70
C LYS A 75 -0.09 19.83 14.36
N ASP A 76 -1.09 20.39 15.05
CA ASP A 76 -1.46 21.80 14.97
C ASP A 76 -0.47 22.71 15.71
#